data_AF-A0A924TDN4-F1
#
_entry.id   AF-A0A924TDN4-F1
#
_cell.length_a   1.000
_cell.length_b   1.000
_cell.length_c   1.000
_cell.angle_alpha   90.00
_cell.angle_beta   90.00
_cell.angle_gamma   90.00
#
_symmetry.space_group_name_H-M   'P 1'
#
loop_
_entity.id
_entity.type
_entity.pdbx_description
1 polymer ?
#
loop_
_entity_poly.entity_id
_entity_poly.type
_entity_poly.pdbx_seq_one_letter_code
_entity_poly.pdbx_strand_id
1 'polypeptide(L)'
;MALDYALRYDEVAQSVRMTQVRVARVQMDTLKEQPAVVIEKFASLLAEQLLNDATIYRFRPEDLKTAEGKGYRPSAVAVTSNGVEITMVPVAR
;
A
#
# COMPACT_ATOMS: atom_id res chain seq x y z
N MET A 1 -1.77 8.08 -15.77
CA MET A 1 -1.13 6.93 -15.08
C MET A 1 -2.24 6.06 -14.50
N ALA A 2 -2.21 4.75 -14.75
CA ALA A 2 -3.09 3.78 -14.10
C ALA A 2 -2.23 2.88 -13.21
N LEU A 3 -2.68 2.65 -11.98
CA LEU A 3 -1.95 2.00 -10.89
C LEU A 3 -2.90 1.03 -10.20
N ASP A 4 -2.54 -0.25 -10.19
CA ASP A 4 -3.26 -1.29 -9.46
C ASP A 4 -2.38 -1.78 -8.31
N TYR A 5 -2.97 -1.95 -7.12
CA TYR A 5 -2.26 -2.42 -5.95
C TYR A 5 -3.21 -3.09 -4.96
N ALA A 6 -2.66 -4.04 -4.20
CA ALA A 6 -3.31 -4.58 -3.01
C ALA A 6 -2.81 -3.85 -1.76
N LEU A 7 -3.51 -4.06 -0.65
CA LEU A 7 -3.15 -3.51 0.65
C LEU A 7 -2.91 -4.64 1.64
N ARG A 8 -1.93 -4.43 2.53
CA ARG A 8 -1.69 -5.31 3.67
C ARG A 8 -1.47 -4.50 4.94
N TYR A 9 -1.83 -5.10 6.08
CA TYR A 9 -1.41 -4.61 7.37
C TYR A 9 -0.02 -5.16 7.69
N ASP A 10 0.88 -4.27 8.12
CA ASP A 10 2.20 -4.61 8.65
C ASP A 10 2.15 -4.41 10.17
N GLU A 11 2.19 -5.53 10.91
CA GLU A 11 2.11 -5.54 12.37
C GLU A 11 3.33 -4.85 13.01
N VAL A 12 4.52 -5.02 12.45
CA VAL A 12 5.78 -4.49 13.00
C VAL A 12 5.83 -2.98 12.87
N ALA A 13 5.45 -2.48 11.69
CA ALA A 13 5.43 -1.05 11.41
C ALA A 13 4.12 -0.37 11.82
N GLN A 14 3.13 -1.12 12.31
CA GLN A 14 1.82 -0.64 12.72
C GLN A 14 1.18 0.24 11.63
N SER A 15 1.13 -0.28 10.40
CA SER A 15 0.81 0.50 9.21
C SER A 15 0.10 -0.31 8.14
N VAL A 16 -0.70 0.36 7.30
CA VAL A 16 -1.21 -0.20 6.05
C VAL A 16 -0.25 0.15 4.93
N ARG A 17 0.18 -0.86 4.17
CA ARG A 17 1.17 -0.74 3.11
C ARG A 17 0.65 -1.26 1.79
N MET A 18 1.16 -0.66 0.72
CA MET A 18 0.93 -1.14 -0.64
C MET A 18 1.70 -2.44 -0.87
N THR A 19 1.06 -3.37 -1.56
CA THR A 19 1.68 -4.62 -1.98
C THR A 19 1.15 -5.02 -3.35
N GLN A 20 1.89 -5.87 -4.06
CA GLN A 20 1.53 -6.34 -5.40
C GLN A 20 1.27 -5.17 -6.38
N VAL A 21 2.07 -4.11 -6.26
CA VAL A 21 1.93 -2.91 -7.10
C VAL A 21 2.21 -3.24 -8.56
N ARG A 22 1.33 -2.77 -9.44
CA ARG A 22 1.39 -2.89 -10.90
C ARG A 22 1.18 -1.52 -11.51
N VAL A 23 2.11 -1.07 -12.33
CA VAL A 23 2.04 0.21 -13.02
C VAL A 23 1.82 -0.04 -14.49
N ALA A 24 0.63 0.27 -15.00
CA ALA A 24 0.28 -0.02 -16.39
C ALA A 24 1.10 0.81 -17.40
N ARG A 25 1.31 2.10 -17.08
CA ARG A 25 2.16 3.00 -17.87
C ARG A 25 2.46 4.28 -17.12
N VAL A 26 3.72 4.69 -17.14
CA VAL A 26 4.15 6.04 -16.79
C VAL A 26 4.28 6.84 -18.09
N GLN A 27 3.53 7.93 -18.22
CA GLN A 27 3.64 8.85 -19.35
C GLN A 27 4.48 10.04 -18.91
N MET A 28 5.50 10.40 -19.69
CA MET A 28 6.37 11.54 -19.41
C MET A 28 6.35 12.50 -20.60
N ASP A 29 5.68 13.64 -20.43
CA ASP A 29 5.46 14.62 -21.52
C ASP A 29 6.75 15.34 -21.97
N THR A 30 7.84 15.20 -21.21
CA THR A 30 9.12 15.89 -21.44
C THR A 30 10.08 15.17 -22.39
N LEU A 31 9.82 13.90 -22.73
CA LEU A 31 10.74 13.07 -23.50
C LEU A 31 10.40 13.10 -25.01
N LYS A 32 10.74 14.19 -25.68
CA LYS A 32 10.45 14.36 -27.12
C LYS A 32 11.41 13.60 -28.06
N GLU A 33 12.55 13.08 -27.61
CA GLU A 33 13.66 12.74 -28.54
C GLU A 33 14.40 11.40 -28.28
N GLN A 34 13.92 10.52 -27.40
CA GLN A 34 14.51 9.19 -27.17
C GLN A 34 13.50 8.09 -27.52
N PRO A 35 13.88 6.78 -27.61
CA PRO A 35 12.89 5.71 -27.70
C PRO A 35 12.05 5.68 -26.42
N ALA A 36 11.02 6.52 -26.37
CA ALA A 36 10.18 6.80 -25.21
C ALA A 36 9.63 5.52 -24.59
N VAL A 37 9.32 4.52 -25.43
CA VAL A 37 8.81 3.20 -25.00
C VAL A 37 9.77 2.47 -24.05
N VAL A 38 11.09 2.55 -24.27
CA VAL A 38 12.07 1.88 -23.39
C VAL A 38 12.14 2.60 -22.06
N ILE A 39 12.20 3.93 -22.07
CA ILE A 39 12.25 4.76 -20.86
C ILE A 39 10.98 4.60 -20.03
N GLU A 40 9.80 4.61 -20.66
CA GLU A 40 8.50 4.40 -20.00
C GLU A 40 8.43 3.05 -19.29
N LYS A 41 8.99 1.99 -19.88
CA LYS A 41 9.05 0.65 -19.25
C LYS A 41 9.95 0.65 -18.03
N PHE A 42 11.15 1.22 -18.13
CA PHE A 42 12.05 1.33 -16.97
C PHE A 42 11.45 2.20 -15.87
N ALA A 43 10.80 3.31 -16.23
CA ALA A 43 10.10 4.16 -15.27
C ALA A 43 8.96 3.42 -14.57
N SER A 44 8.20 2.60 -15.29
CA SER A 44 7.11 1.81 -14.70
C SER A 44 7.65 0.76 -13.72
N LEU A 45 8.72 0.04 -14.09
CA LEU A 45 9.37 -0.94 -13.20
C LEU A 45 9.97 -0.30 -11.94
N LEU A 46 10.63 0.86 -12.09
CA LEU A 46 11.14 1.63 -10.96
C LEU A 46 10.01 2.09 -10.05
N ALA A 47 8.91 2.61 -10.62
CA ALA A 47 7.74 3.01 -9.86
C ALA A 47 7.13 1.84 -9.09
N GLU A 48 6.98 0.66 -9.73
CA GLU A 48 6.53 -0.55 -9.04
C GLU A 48 7.41 -0.88 -7.83
N GLN A 49 8.74 -0.86 -8.00
CA GLN A 49 9.67 -1.18 -6.93
C GLN A 49 9.63 -0.16 -5.78
N LEU A 50 9.53 1.14 -6.10
CA LEU A 50 9.51 2.22 -5.11
C LEU A 50 8.18 2.30 -4.35
N LEU A 51 7.07 2.01 -5.03
CA LEU A 51 5.73 2.05 -4.44
C LEU A 51 5.38 0.78 -3.71
N ASN A 52 5.97 -0.36 -4.08
CA ASN A 52 5.81 -1.57 -3.31
C ASN A 52 6.38 -1.36 -1.90
N ASP A 53 5.62 -1.77 -0.88
CA ASP A 53 5.89 -1.48 0.54
C ASP A 53 5.76 -0.02 0.99
N ALA A 54 5.30 0.88 0.12
CA ALA A 54 4.98 2.24 0.54
C ALA A 54 3.86 2.25 1.59
N THR A 55 4.08 3.00 2.66
CA THR A 55 3.09 3.20 3.72
C THR A 55 2.04 4.20 3.26
N ILE A 56 0.77 3.78 3.20
CA ILE A 56 -0.35 4.66 2.86
C ILE A 56 -1.04 5.21 4.12
N TYR A 57 -0.96 4.49 5.23
CA TYR A 57 -1.53 4.90 6.50
C TYR A 57 -0.72 4.33 7.64
N ARG A 58 -0.43 5.14 8.66
CA ARG A 58 0.21 4.71 9.90
C ARG A 58 -0.76 4.92 11.05
N PHE A 59 -0.95 3.86 11.83
CA PHE A 59 -1.79 3.96 13.02
C PHE A 59 -1.07 4.75 14.09
N ARG A 60 -1.85 5.46 14.90
CA ARG A 60 -1.32 6.07 16.12
C ARG A 60 -1.08 4.97 17.16
N PRO A 61 0.08 4.94 17.83
CA PRO A 61 0.37 3.94 18.86
C PRO A 61 -0.69 3.92 19.98
N GLU A 62 -1.27 5.08 20.32
CA GLU A 62 -2.28 5.21 21.37
C GLU A 62 -3.59 4.48 21.01
N ASP A 63 -3.99 4.53 19.74
CA ASP A 63 -5.21 3.85 19.26
C ASP A 63 -5.04 2.34 19.29
N LEU A 64 -3.87 1.84 18.89
CA LEU A 64 -3.54 0.41 18.92
C LEU A 64 -3.47 -0.11 20.35
N LYS A 65 -2.81 0.61 21.25
CA LYS A 65 -2.80 0.26 22.68
C LYS A 65 -4.20 0.23 23.28
N THR A 66 -5.06 1.16 22.88
CA THR A 66 -6.46 1.17 23.34
C THR A 66 -7.23 -0.05 22.83
N ALA A 67 -7.00 -0.46 21.58
CA ALA A 67 -7.60 -1.68 21.03
C ALA A 67 -7.07 -2.94 21.71
N GLU A 68 -5.75 -3.04 21.93
CA GLU A 68 -5.10 -4.15 22.62
C GLU A 68 -5.57 -4.28 24.06
N GLY A 69 -5.74 -3.16 24.77
CA GLY A 69 -6.32 -3.12 26.12
C GLY A 69 -7.76 -3.63 26.18
N LYS A 70 -8.48 -3.60 25.04
CA LYS A 70 -9.81 -4.21 24.87
C LYS A 70 -9.76 -5.65 24.37
N GLY A 71 -8.57 -6.22 24.21
CA GLY A 71 -8.34 -7.58 23.74
C GLY A 71 -8.44 -7.74 22.22
N TYR A 72 -8.27 -6.67 21.44
CA TYR A 72 -8.29 -6.72 19.97
C TYR A 72 -7.00 -6.24 19.34
N ARG A 73 -6.66 -6.79 18.18
CA ARG A 73 -5.56 -6.31 17.33
C ARG A 73 -5.97 -6.26 15.86
N PRO A 74 -5.41 -5.36 15.04
CA PRO A 74 -5.65 -5.35 13.61
C PRO A 74 -5.08 -6.62 12.94
N SER A 75 -5.70 -7.03 11.84
CA SER A 75 -5.29 -8.22 11.07
C SER A 75 -5.42 -7.97 9.57
N ALA A 76 -6.39 -8.58 8.90
CA ALA A 76 -6.61 -8.48 7.46
C ALA A 76 -7.09 -7.08 7.04
N VAL A 77 -6.67 -6.67 5.85
CA VAL A 77 -7.12 -5.45 5.16
C VAL A 77 -7.97 -5.86 3.97
N ALA A 78 -9.12 -5.24 3.80
CA ALA A 78 -10.01 -5.43 2.66
C ALA A 78 -10.31 -4.09 1.99
N VAL A 79 -10.28 -4.08 0.66
CA VAL A 79 -10.77 -2.93 -0.13
C VAL A 79 -12.23 -3.22 -0.49
N THR A 80 -13.12 -2.34 -0.05
CA THR A 80 -14.56 -2.42 -0.31
C THR A 80 -15.01 -1.25 -1.15
N SER A 81 -16.26 -1.27 -1.64
CA SER A 81 -16.83 -0.14 -2.37
C SER A 81 -16.93 1.13 -1.53
N ASN A 82 -16.87 1.01 -0.20
CA ASN A 82 -17.00 2.13 0.74
C ASN A 82 -15.64 2.65 1.24
N GLY A 83 -14.54 1.92 0.98
CA GLY A 83 -13.21 2.31 1.41
C GLY A 83 -12.32 1.13 1.78
N VAL A 84 -11.42 1.35 2.74
CA VAL A 84 -10.51 0.32 3.26
C VAL A 84 -10.99 -0.09 4.64
N GLU A 85 -11.27 -1.39 4.80
CA GLU A 85 -11.68 -1.99 6.06
C GLU A 85 -10.53 -2.80 6.65
N ILE A 86 -10.37 -2.69 7.98
CA ILE A 86 -9.33 -3.39 8.73
C ILE A 86 -10.04 -4.26 9.76
N THR A 87 -9.83 -5.57 9.65
CA THR A 87 -10.46 -6.54 10.56
C THR A 87 -9.72 -6.55 11.89
N MET A 88 -10.46 -6.34 12.98
CA MET A 88 -9.95 -6.47 14.34
C MET A 88 -10.24 -7.88 14.86
N VAL A 89 -9.20 -8.61 15.24
CA VAL A 89 -9.32 -9.98 15.79
C VAL A 89 -8.99 -10.00 17.28
N PRO A 90 -9.57 -10.92 18.05
CA PRO A 90 -9.19 -11.11 19.44
C PRO A 90 -7.69 -11.42 19.59
N VAL A 91 -7.06 -10.84 20.60
CA VAL A 91 -5.72 -11.27 21.05
C VAL A 91 -5.93 -12.58 21.80
N ALA A 92 -5.40 -13.69 21.28
CA ALA A 92 -5.44 -14.98 21.99
C ALA A 92 -4.77 -14.81 23.36
N ARG A 93 -5.49 -15.21 24.43
CA ARG A 93 -5.00 -15.16 25.81
C ARG A 93 -3.92 -16.20 26.08
#